data_AF-A0A6J6TW54-F1
#
_entry.id   AF-A0A6J6TW54-F1
#
_cell.length_a   1.000
_cell.length_b   1.000
_cell.length_c   1.000
_cell.angle_alpha   90.00
_cell.angle_beta   90.00
_cell.angle_gamma   90.00
#
_symmetry.space_group_name_H-M   'P 1'
#
loop_
_entity.id
_entity.type
_entity.pdbx_description
1 polymer ?
#
loop_
_entity_poly.entity_id
_entity_poly.type
_entity_poly.pdbx_seq_one_letter_code
_entity_poly.pdbx_strand_id
1 'polypeptide(L)'
;MDLREWMTAEHNDVGNRLTDGVTSRVPLDRWTEHPDDGGSCLAQLLFHVSLHADMALQAVIRAKSPLVNSWRDRLGLTNLLPHKGLPEAEDAGVVANIQVPHLLHYAADVHGETAAWIATADLTQFDEIPPASERLRKYGLVSVDSVPWLHAMWTDKPVSWFVQWECIGHVLNHLGEMVAVRNRMGLSPF
;
A
#
# COMPACT_ATOMS: atom_id res chain seq x y z
N MET A 1 -22.80 15.03 -6.55
CA MET A 1 -21.51 14.39 -6.83
C MET A 1 -21.79 12.90 -6.85
N ASP A 2 -21.48 12.24 -7.96
CA ASP A 2 -21.63 10.78 -8.06
C ASP A 2 -20.59 10.06 -7.17
N LEU A 3 -20.92 8.88 -6.63
CA LEU A 3 -20.03 8.15 -5.72
C LEU A 3 -18.72 7.78 -6.41
N ARG A 4 -18.77 7.37 -7.68
CA ARG A 4 -17.56 7.04 -8.46
C ARG A 4 -16.71 8.27 -8.71
N GLU A 5 -17.33 9.39 -9.05
CA GLU A 5 -16.63 10.67 -9.20
C GLU A 5 -15.90 11.06 -7.91
N TRP A 6 -16.58 10.96 -6.76
CA TRP A 6 -15.98 11.26 -5.47
C TRP A 6 -14.80 10.33 -5.15
N MET A 7 -14.96 9.01 -5.26
CA MET A 7 -13.88 8.05 -5.00
C MET A 7 -12.68 8.26 -5.93
N THR A 8 -12.94 8.57 -7.20
CA THR A 8 -11.89 8.87 -8.17
C THR A 8 -11.12 10.13 -7.77
N ALA A 9 -11.83 11.18 -7.37
CA ALA A 9 -11.23 12.43 -6.91
C ALA A 9 -10.37 12.23 -5.66
N GLU A 10 -10.90 11.54 -4.64
CA GLU A 10 -10.17 11.27 -3.39
C GLU A 10 -8.93 10.41 -3.63
N HIS A 11 -9.07 9.32 -4.38
CA HIS A 11 -7.93 8.45 -4.69
C HIS A 11 -6.83 9.21 -5.44
N ASN A 12 -7.18 9.98 -6.48
CA ASN A 12 -6.23 10.77 -7.24
C ASN A 12 -5.57 11.87 -6.39
N ASP A 13 -6.32 12.52 -5.50
CA ASP A 13 -5.78 13.53 -4.59
C ASP A 13 -4.72 12.92 -3.65
N VAL A 14 -4.96 11.72 -3.10
CA VAL A 14 -3.94 11.01 -2.31
C VAL A 14 -2.67 10.74 -3.13
N GLY A 15 -2.81 10.28 -4.38
CA GLY A 15 -1.68 10.05 -5.28
C GLY A 15 -0.88 11.32 -5.61
N ASN A 16 -1.59 12.43 -5.87
CA ASN A 16 -0.98 13.73 -6.13
C ASN A 16 -0.22 14.24 -4.89
N ARG A 17 -0.83 14.17 -3.70
CA ARG A 17 -0.18 14.61 -2.46
C ARG A 17 1.03 13.75 -2.10
N LEU A 18 0.97 12.44 -2.35
CA LEU A 18 2.13 11.55 -2.21
C LEU A 18 3.26 11.95 -3.15
N THR A 19 2.92 12.29 -4.40
CA THR A 19 3.91 12.68 -5.41
C THR A 19 4.53 14.04 -5.11
N ASP A 20 3.71 15.07 -4.95
CA ASP A 20 4.15 16.45 -4.76
C ASP A 20 4.76 16.68 -3.38
N GLY A 21 4.26 15.93 -2.39
CA GLY A 21 4.73 15.94 -1.02
C GLY A 21 6.00 15.14 -0.84
N VAL A 22 6.06 13.89 -1.30
CA VAL A 22 7.12 12.97 -0.88
C VAL A 22 7.98 12.53 -2.05
N THR A 23 7.40 11.85 -3.05
CA THR A 23 8.21 11.10 -4.03
C THR A 23 9.05 12.00 -4.94
N SER A 24 8.56 13.20 -5.24
CA SER A 24 9.29 14.20 -6.05
C SER A 24 10.29 15.05 -5.24
N ARG A 25 10.31 14.92 -3.91
CA ARG A 25 11.07 15.79 -3.01
C ARG A 25 12.25 15.11 -2.34
N VAL A 26 12.18 13.81 -2.12
CA VAL A 26 13.20 13.05 -1.36
C VAL A 26 14.20 12.39 -2.33
N PRO A 27 15.49 12.74 -2.26
CA PRO A 27 16.54 12.05 -3.02
C PRO A 27 16.54 10.54 -2.75
N LEU A 28 16.74 9.73 -3.80
CA LEU A 28 16.59 8.27 -3.75
C LEU A 28 17.48 7.59 -2.70
N ASP A 29 18.67 8.13 -2.47
CA ASP A 29 19.65 7.63 -1.50
C ASP A 29 19.25 7.85 -0.03
N ARG A 30 18.22 8.67 0.23
CA ARG A 30 17.76 9.00 1.59
C ARG A 30 16.52 8.22 2.04
N TRP A 31 15.95 7.38 1.18
CA TRP A 31 14.65 6.71 1.44
C TRP A 31 14.66 5.70 2.58
N THR A 32 15.84 5.20 2.94
CA THR A 32 16.05 4.25 4.04
C THR A 32 16.63 4.91 5.29
N GLU A 33 16.76 6.24 5.34
CA GLU A 33 17.20 6.96 6.53
C GLU A 33 16.11 6.98 7.61
N HIS A 34 16.56 6.92 8.87
CA HIS A 34 15.75 7.11 10.08
C HIS A 34 16.09 8.45 10.73
N PRO A 35 15.40 9.54 10.38
CA PRO A 35 15.64 10.81 11.05
C PRO A 35 15.28 10.67 12.54
N ASP A 36 16.21 11.07 13.40
CA ASP A 36 16.13 10.99 14.87
C ASP A 36 16.08 9.56 15.47
N ASP A 37 16.65 8.57 14.76
CA ASP A 37 16.73 7.17 15.20
C ASP A 37 15.38 6.50 15.55
N GLY A 38 14.26 7.04 15.02
CA GLY A 38 12.91 6.60 15.39
C GLY A 38 11.89 6.53 14.25
N GLY A 39 11.02 5.52 14.31
CA GLY A 39 9.94 5.25 13.35
C GLY A 39 10.37 4.42 12.15
N SER A 40 9.46 4.23 11.20
CA SER A 40 9.75 3.57 9.91
C SER A 40 10.33 4.58 8.91
N CYS A 41 11.26 4.14 8.07
CA CYS A 41 11.78 4.92 6.95
C CYS A 41 10.74 5.04 5.81
N LEU A 42 10.98 5.95 4.85
CA LEU A 42 10.07 6.18 3.73
C LEU A 42 9.89 4.95 2.85
N ALA A 43 10.95 4.17 2.63
CA ALA A 43 10.89 2.95 1.84
C ALA A 43 9.96 1.91 2.46
N GLN A 44 10.04 1.71 3.79
CA GLN A 44 9.13 0.82 4.50
C GLN A 44 7.68 1.33 4.41
N LEU A 45 7.45 2.61 4.72
CA LEU A 45 6.11 3.20 4.72
C LEU A 45 5.42 3.07 3.36
N LEU A 46 6.13 3.43 2.28
CA LEU A 46 5.57 3.33 0.93
C LEU A 46 5.32 1.88 0.51
N PHE A 47 6.24 0.97 0.81
CA PHE A 47 6.06 -0.44 0.50
C PHE A 47 4.87 -1.04 1.26
N HIS A 48 4.77 -0.74 2.55
CA HIS A 48 3.70 -1.18 3.43
C HIS A 48 2.32 -0.80 2.88
N VAL A 49 2.07 0.49 2.64
CA VAL A 49 0.74 0.92 2.15
C VAL A 49 0.44 0.45 0.74
N SER A 50 1.46 0.37 -0.13
CA SER A 50 1.28 -0.17 -1.48
C SER A 50 0.96 -1.66 -1.44
N LEU A 51 1.57 -2.42 -0.54
CA LEU A 51 1.29 -3.85 -0.34
C LEU A 51 -0.13 -4.09 0.18
N HIS A 52 -0.60 -3.28 1.13
CA HIS A 52 -1.96 -3.35 1.64
C HIS A 52 -2.99 -3.04 0.56
N ALA A 53 -2.83 -1.92 -0.18
CA ALA A 53 -3.71 -1.56 -1.28
C ALA A 53 -3.72 -2.63 -2.40
N ASP A 54 -2.55 -3.17 -2.76
CA ASP A 54 -2.42 -4.24 -3.75
C ASP A 54 -3.15 -5.52 -3.30
N MET A 55 -2.95 -5.97 -2.06
CA MET A 55 -3.63 -7.15 -1.53
C MET A 55 -5.15 -6.94 -1.42
N ALA A 56 -5.59 -5.77 -0.98
CA ALA A 56 -7.00 -5.43 -0.88
C ALA A 56 -7.66 -5.48 -2.26
N LEU A 57 -7.08 -4.79 -3.26
CA LEU A 57 -7.64 -4.74 -4.60
C LEU A 57 -7.51 -6.08 -5.32
N GLN A 58 -6.29 -6.60 -5.46
CA GLN A 58 -6.04 -7.75 -6.34
C GLN A 58 -6.51 -9.03 -5.68
N ALA A 59 -6.05 -9.34 -4.47
CA ALA A 59 -6.39 -10.61 -3.82
C ALA A 59 -7.83 -10.59 -3.32
N VAL A 60 -8.22 -9.60 -2.53
CA VAL A 60 -9.51 -9.63 -1.84
C VAL A 60 -10.66 -9.22 -2.74
N ILE A 61 -10.62 -8.07 -3.40
CA ILE A 61 -11.73 -7.62 -4.24
C ILE A 61 -11.78 -8.43 -5.55
N ARG A 62 -10.66 -8.51 -6.28
CA ARG A 62 -10.61 -9.10 -7.64
C ARG A 62 -10.32 -10.60 -7.68
N ALA A 63 -9.99 -11.24 -6.55
CA ALA A 63 -9.63 -12.66 -6.48
C ALA A 63 -8.50 -13.07 -7.46
N LYS A 64 -7.44 -12.25 -7.52
CA LYS A 64 -6.26 -12.40 -8.38
C LYS A 64 -4.97 -12.31 -7.56
N SER A 65 -3.88 -12.86 -8.09
CA SER A 65 -2.55 -12.66 -7.53
C SER A 65 -2.22 -11.15 -7.45
N PRO A 66 -1.76 -10.66 -6.29
CA PRO A 66 -1.26 -9.29 -6.14
C PRO A 66 -0.11 -8.97 -7.08
N LEU A 67 0.01 -7.70 -7.48
CA LEU A 67 1.08 -7.20 -8.35
C LEU A 67 2.46 -7.45 -7.73
N VAL A 68 2.59 -7.35 -6.40
CA VAL A 68 3.84 -7.56 -5.68
C VAL A 68 4.51 -8.88 -6.05
N ASN A 69 3.73 -9.92 -6.36
CA ASN A 69 4.26 -11.23 -6.73
C ASN A 69 5.12 -11.17 -8.00
N SER A 70 4.74 -10.34 -8.97
CA SER A 70 5.52 -10.10 -10.19
C SER A 70 6.66 -9.10 -9.99
N TRP A 71 6.57 -8.27 -8.94
CA TRP A 71 7.54 -7.24 -8.60
C TRP A 71 8.66 -7.70 -7.66
N ARG A 72 8.49 -8.82 -6.94
CA ARG A 72 9.42 -9.24 -5.87
C ARG A 72 10.89 -9.25 -6.29
N ASP A 73 11.19 -9.74 -7.49
CA ASP A 73 12.56 -9.79 -8.00
C ASP A 73 13.16 -8.40 -8.19
N ARG A 74 12.44 -7.52 -8.89
CA ARG A 74 12.85 -6.13 -9.10
C ARG A 74 12.93 -5.35 -7.79
N LEU A 75 12.06 -5.65 -6.82
CA LEU A 75 12.09 -5.05 -5.50
C LEU A 75 13.25 -5.56 -4.64
N GLY A 76 13.94 -6.64 -5.01
CA GLY A 76 14.98 -7.27 -4.18
C GLY A 76 14.42 -8.17 -3.06
N LEU A 77 13.15 -8.56 -3.13
CA LEU A 77 12.42 -9.26 -2.05
C LEU A 77 12.11 -10.74 -2.36
N THR A 78 12.78 -11.33 -3.37
CA THR A 78 12.57 -12.73 -3.79
C THR A 78 12.71 -13.73 -2.65
N ASN A 79 13.67 -13.49 -1.74
CA ASN A 79 13.97 -14.41 -0.64
C ASN A 79 13.15 -14.14 0.64
N LEU A 80 12.30 -13.10 0.64
CA LEU A 80 11.45 -12.78 1.77
C LEU A 80 10.09 -13.49 1.64
N LEU A 81 9.42 -13.71 2.77
CA LEU A 81 8.08 -14.28 2.78
C LEU A 81 7.03 -13.27 2.27
N PRO A 82 5.88 -13.72 1.75
CA PRO A 82 4.84 -12.84 1.21
C PRO A 82 4.30 -11.79 2.18
N HIS A 83 4.26 -12.11 3.48
CA HIS A 83 3.73 -11.20 4.50
C HIS A 83 4.74 -10.14 4.99
N LYS A 84 5.99 -10.18 4.50
CA LYS A 84 7.03 -9.22 4.89
C LYS A 84 6.67 -7.84 4.33
N GLY A 85 6.61 -6.85 5.22
CA GLY A 85 6.11 -5.49 4.93
C GLY A 85 4.65 -5.24 5.33
N LEU A 86 3.85 -6.28 5.65
CA LEU A 86 2.47 -6.09 6.11
C LEU A 86 2.34 -5.53 7.53
N PRO A 87 3.21 -5.87 8.51
CA PRO A 87 3.15 -5.25 9.83
C PRO A 87 3.49 -3.75 9.76
N GLU A 88 2.91 -2.99 10.68
CA GLU A 88 3.20 -1.56 10.91
C GLU A 88 4.66 -1.33 11.30
N ALA A 89 5.19 -2.23 12.14
CA ALA A 89 6.58 -2.20 12.55
C ALA A 89 7.50 -2.43 11.35
N GLU A 90 8.54 -1.62 11.24
CA GLU A 90 9.51 -1.75 10.17
C GLU A 90 10.16 -3.13 10.15
N ASP A 91 10.26 -3.70 8.94
CA ASP A 91 10.96 -4.96 8.73
C ASP A 91 12.38 -4.69 8.21
N ALA A 92 13.37 -4.92 9.07
CA ALA A 92 14.78 -4.72 8.73
C ALA A 92 15.22 -5.53 7.49
N GLY A 93 14.61 -6.70 7.25
CA GLY A 93 14.88 -7.51 6.06
C GLY A 93 14.34 -6.85 4.79
N VAL A 94 13.17 -6.20 4.85
CA VAL A 94 12.65 -5.41 3.73
C VAL A 94 13.57 -4.22 3.47
N VAL A 95 13.85 -3.39 4.49
CA VAL A 95 14.64 -2.16 4.34
C VAL A 95 16.06 -2.45 3.82
N ALA A 96 16.69 -3.52 4.29
CA ALA A 96 18.04 -3.87 3.85
C ALA A 96 18.13 -4.31 2.38
N ASN A 97 17.02 -4.74 1.77
CA ASN A 97 17.03 -5.33 0.43
C ASN A 97 16.24 -4.51 -0.61
N ILE A 98 15.31 -3.67 -0.17
CA ILE A 98 14.34 -3.04 -1.08
C ILE A 98 15.02 -2.09 -2.06
N GLN A 99 14.75 -2.30 -3.35
CA GLN A 99 15.26 -1.45 -4.41
C GLN A 99 14.33 -0.24 -4.60
N VAL A 100 14.68 0.89 -3.97
CA VAL A 100 13.87 2.12 -3.93
C VAL A 100 13.37 2.58 -5.31
N PRO A 101 14.17 2.62 -6.39
CA PRO A 101 13.65 3.01 -7.70
C PRO A 101 12.51 2.10 -8.19
N HIS A 102 12.60 0.80 -7.95
CA HIS A 102 11.56 -0.16 -8.31
C HIS A 102 10.35 -0.09 -7.38
N LEU A 103 10.54 0.26 -6.11
CA LEU A 103 9.45 0.52 -5.18
C LEU A 103 8.56 1.68 -5.65
N LEU A 104 9.16 2.78 -6.13
CA LEU A 104 8.39 3.91 -6.65
C LEU A 104 7.52 3.51 -7.85
N HIS A 105 8.06 2.69 -8.75
CA HIS A 105 7.29 2.16 -9.88
C HIS A 105 6.20 1.19 -9.45
N TYR A 106 6.49 0.29 -8.51
CA TYR A 106 5.48 -0.62 -7.94
C TYR A 106 4.32 0.14 -7.30
N ALA A 107 4.60 1.16 -6.48
CA ALA A 107 3.58 2.00 -5.87
C ALA A 107 2.73 2.74 -6.91
N ALA A 108 3.35 3.26 -7.97
CA ALA A 108 2.66 3.89 -9.08
C ALA A 108 1.75 2.92 -9.85
N ASP A 109 2.20 1.68 -10.08
CA ASP A 109 1.40 0.62 -10.72
C ASP A 109 0.18 0.23 -9.86
N VAL A 110 0.36 0.07 -8.54
CA VAL A 110 -0.75 -0.21 -7.60
C VAL A 110 -1.78 0.91 -7.62
N HIS A 111 -1.31 2.16 -7.57
CA HIS A 111 -2.18 3.33 -7.68
C HIS A 111 -2.92 3.36 -9.04
N GLY A 112 -2.21 3.13 -10.14
CA GLY A 112 -2.79 3.11 -11.49
C GLY A 112 -3.86 2.02 -11.67
N GLU A 113 -3.58 0.79 -11.22
CA GLU A 113 -4.55 -0.31 -11.26
C GLU A 113 -5.78 -0.03 -10.38
N THR A 114 -5.58 0.60 -9.22
CA THR A 114 -6.68 1.01 -8.34
C THR A 114 -7.56 2.06 -8.99
N ALA A 115 -6.97 3.11 -9.57
CA ALA A 115 -7.70 4.16 -10.28
C ALA A 115 -8.48 3.59 -11.48
N ALA A 116 -7.85 2.72 -12.28
CA ALA A 116 -8.48 2.08 -13.43
C ALA A 116 -9.66 1.19 -13.01
N TRP A 117 -9.53 0.48 -11.89
CA TRP A 117 -10.63 -0.32 -11.34
C TRP A 117 -11.78 0.57 -10.85
N ILE A 118 -11.52 1.61 -10.04
CA ILE A 118 -12.56 2.52 -9.53
C ILE A 118 -13.37 3.12 -10.69
N ALA A 119 -12.70 3.53 -11.78
CA ALA A 119 -13.34 4.13 -12.96
C ALA A 119 -14.37 3.21 -13.64
N THR A 120 -14.24 1.89 -13.48
CA THR A 120 -15.07 0.89 -14.18
C THR A 120 -15.83 -0.05 -13.24
N ALA A 121 -15.62 0.04 -11.92
CA ALA A 121 -16.22 -0.85 -10.95
C ALA A 121 -17.75 -0.77 -10.98
N ASP A 122 -18.40 -1.93 -10.94
CA ASP A 122 -19.82 -2.04 -10.64
C ASP A 122 -20.05 -1.64 -9.18
N LEU A 123 -20.78 -0.55 -8.95
CA LEU A 123 -21.01 -0.02 -7.60
C LEU A 123 -21.93 -0.92 -6.78
N THR A 124 -22.69 -1.83 -7.41
CA THR A 124 -23.55 -2.77 -6.66
C THR A 124 -22.74 -3.78 -5.86
N GLN A 125 -21.49 -4.04 -6.24
CA GLN A 125 -20.61 -4.97 -5.52
C GLN A 125 -20.06 -4.37 -4.21
N PHE A 126 -20.26 -3.06 -3.96
CA PHE A 126 -19.63 -2.37 -2.82
C PHE A 126 -20.17 -2.83 -1.46
N ASP A 127 -21.38 -3.40 -1.43
CA ASP A 127 -21.98 -3.99 -0.23
C ASP A 127 -21.67 -5.48 -0.08
N GLU A 128 -21.02 -6.11 -1.07
CA GLU A 128 -20.62 -7.51 -0.99
C GLU A 128 -19.51 -7.71 0.03
N ILE A 129 -19.62 -8.79 0.81
CA ILE A 129 -18.61 -9.23 1.77
C ILE A 129 -17.82 -10.37 1.12
N PRO A 130 -16.61 -10.11 0.58
CA PRO A 130 -15.77 -11.17 0.04
C PRO A 130 -15.23 -12.07 1.16
N PRO A 131 -14.90 -13.34 0.88
CA PRO A 131 -14.21 -14.22 1.83
C PRO A 131 -12.73 -13.82 1.95
N ALA A 132 -12.45 -12.64 2.52
CA ALA A 132 -11.14 -11.98 2.51
C ALA A 132 -10.02 -12.87 3.05
N SER A 133 -10.26 -13.56 4.17
CA SER A 133 -9.28 -14.47 4.77
C SER A 133 -8.91 -15.64 3.86
N GLU A 134 -9.87 -16.20 3.11
CA GLU A 134 -9.59 -17.24 2.12
C GLU A 134 -8.82 -16.68 0.92
N ARG A 135 -9.23 -15.52 0.41
CA ARG A 135 -8.59 -14.87 -0.74
C ARG A 135 -7.16 -14.43 -0.44
N LEU A 136 -6.87 -13.94 0.75
CA LEU A 136 -5.51 -13.67 1.23
C LEU A 136 -4.63 -14.91 1.22
N ARG A 137 -5.13 -16.06 1.73
CA ARG A 137 -4.38 -17.33 1.69
C ARG A 137 -4.13 -17.78 0.25
N LYS A 138 -5.17 -17.77 -0.57
CA LYS A 138 -5.15 -18.35 -1.91
C LYS A 138 -4.37 -17.51 -2.91
N TYR A 139 -4.58 -16.20 -2.92
CA TYR A 139 -4.03 -15.30 -3.91
C TYR A 139 -2.89 -14.44 -3.37
N GLY A 140 -3.00 -13.97 -2.13
CA GLY A 140 -1.95 -13.21 -1.44
C GLY A 140 -0.80 -14.06 -0.93
N LEU A 141 -0.98 -15.38 -0.83
CA LEU A 141 -0.02 -16.32 -0.24
C LEU A 141 0.32 -15.99 1.23
N VAL A 142 -0.65 -15.39 1.93
CA VAL A 142 -0.53 -14.96 3.32
C VAL A 142 -1.39 -15.86 4.20
N SER A 143 -0.76 -16.57 5.15
CA SER A 143 -1.47 -17.49 6.05
C SER A 143 -1.94 -16.79 7.32
N VAL A 144 -3.01 -17.33 7.91
CA VAL A 144 -3.55 -16.87 9.21
C VAL A 144 -2.47 -16.93 10.29
N ASP A 145 -1.63 -17.97 10.29
CA ASP A 145 -0.55 -18.13 11.28
C ASP A 145 0.54 -17.07 11.15
N SER A 146 0.71 -16.48 9.95
CA SER A 146 1.75 -15.48 9.71
C SER A 146 1.34 -14.06 10.12
N VAL A 147 0.07 -13.68 9.90
CA VAL A 147 -0.47 -12.36 10.25
C VAL A 147 -1.93 -12.48 10.72
N PRO A 148 -2.19 -13.09 11.89
CA PRO A 148 -3.55 -13.39 12.34
C PRO A 148 -4.42 -12.14 12.49
N TRP A 149 -3.80 -11.01 12.86
CA TRP A 149 -4.46 -9.72 12.99
C TRP A 149 -5.07 -9.23 11.67
N LEU A 150 -4.38 -9.42 10.54
CA LEU A 150 -4.85 -8.96 9.23
C LEU A 150 -6.08 -9.75 8.80
N HIS A 151 -6.01 -11.08 8.95
CA HIS A 151 -7.15 -11.95 8.68
C HIS A 151 -8.36 -11.61 9.55
N ALA A 152 -8.16 -11.31 10.83
CA ALA A 152 -9.23 -10.89 11.73
C ALA A 152 -9.81 -9.51 11.34
N MET A 153 -8.95 -8.54 11.02
CA MET A 153 -9.35 -7.18 10.64
C MET A 153 -10.17 -7.16 9.35
N TRP A 154 -9.78 -7.96 8.36
CA TRP A 154 -10.38 -7.97 7.02
C TRP A 154 -11.58 -8.93 6.90
N THR A 155 -11.83 -9.78 7.89
CA THR A 155 -13.01 -10.65 7.90
C THR A 155 -14.29 -9.81 8.05
N ASP A 156 -15.34 -10.21 7.32
CA ASP A 156 -16.66 -9.59 7.31
C ASP A 156 -16.69 -8.10 6.89
N LYS A 157 -15.63 -7.63 6.20
CA LYS A 157 -15.58 -6.28 5.64
C LYS A 157 -16.18 -6.26 4.24
N PRO A 158 -17.06 -5.28 3.91
CA PRO A 158 -17.57 -5.15 2.57
C PRO A 158 -16.51 -4.57 1.61
N VAL A 159 -16.69 -4.72 0.30
CA VAL A 159 -15.81 -4.13 -0.72
C VAL A 159 -15.62 -2.63 -0.51
N SER A 160 -16.68 -1.90 -0.15
CA SER A 160 -16.61 -0.47 0.18
C SER A 160 -15.59 -0.15 1.27
N TRP A 161 -15.47 -0.99 2.30
CA TRP A 161 -14.49 -0.82 3.37
C TRP A 161 -13.07 -0.99 2.84
N PHE A 162 -12.79 -1.97 1.98
CA PHE A 162 -11.46 -2.14 1.38
C PHE A 162 -11.06 -0.95 0.52
N VAL A 163 -11.99 -0.41 -0.27
CA VAL A 163 -11.73 0.78 -1.09
C VAL A 163 -11.48 2.01 -0.21
N GLN A 164 -12.36 2.25 0.76
CA GLN A 164 -12.25 3.41 1.64
C GLN A 164 -11.00 3.34 2.52
N TRP A 165 -10.80 2.19 3.18
CA TRP A 165 -9.75 2.02 4.17
C TRP A 165 -8.43 1.67 3.50
N GLU A 166 -8.30 0.52 2.85
CA GLU A 166 -6.99 0.05 2.36
C GLU A 166 -6.49 0.81 1.14
N CYS A 167 -7.36 1.08 0.15
CA CYS A 167 -6.93 1.72 -1.09
C CYS A 167 -6.75 3.25 -0.99
N ILE A 168 -7.42 3.91 -0.05
CA ILE A 168 -7.42 5.39 0.06
C ILE A 168 -6.96 5.84 1.44
N GLY A 169 -7.70 5.48 2.50
CA GLY A 169 -7.50 6.01 3.85
C GLY A 169 -6.17 5.60 4.48
N HIS A 170 -5.74 4.37 4.28
CA HIS A 170 -4.51 3.83 4.83
C HIS A 170 -3.28 4.50 4.18
N VAL A 171 -3.31 4.66 2.86
CA VAL A 171 -2.31 5.44 2.12
C VAL A 171 -2.28 6.89 2.60
N LEU A 172 -3.44 7.52 2.82
CA LEU A 172 -3.54 8.89 3.34
C LEU A 172 -2.97 9.02 4.77
N ASN A 173 -3.21 8.04 5.64
CA ASN A 173 -2.70 8.04 7.01
C ASN A 173 -1.15 8.03 7.01
N HIS A 174 -0.53 7.07 6.31
CA HIS A 174 0.93 7.03 6.24
C HIS A 174 1.54 8.11 5.35
N LEU A 175 0.78 8.75 4.47
CA LEU A 175 1.25 9.97 3.81
C LEU A 175 1.57 11.05 4.84
N GLY A 176 0.76 11.21 5.88
CA GLY A 176 1.06 12.11 6.99
C GLY A 176 2.39 11.75 7.68
N GLU A 177 2.64 10.47 7.90
CA GLU A 177 3.89 9.97 8.48
C GLU A 177 5.09 10.19 7.55
N MET A 178 4.95 9.89 6.25
CA MET A 178 5.99 10.12 5.25
C MET A 178 6.33 11.61 5.14
N VAL A 179 5.34 12.49 5.20
CA VAL A 179 5.54 13.95 5.27
C VAL A 179 6.31 14.34 6.52
N ALA A 180 5.98 13.76 7.68
CA ALA A 180 6.70 14.02 8.92
C ALA A 180 8.16 13.54 8.87
N VAL A 181 8.42 12.34 8.33
CA VAL A 181 9.77 11.81 8.11
C VAL A 181 10.57 12.71 7.17
N ARG A 182 10.02 13.09 6.02
CA ARG A 182 10.61 14.05 5.07
C ARG A 182 10.95 15.38 5.75
N ASN A 183 10.06 15.91 6.58
CA ASN A 183 10.31 17.18 7.28
C ASN A 183 11.48 17.06 8.26
N ARG A 184 11.56 15.96 9.02
CA ARG A 184 12.67 15.70 9.94
C ARG A 184 14.00 15.47 9.22
N MET A 185 13.97 15.04 7.96
CA MET A 185 15.14 15.02 7.06
C MET A 185 15.62 16.41 6.59
N GLY A 186 14.93 17.50 6.98
CA GLY A 186 15.21 18.87 6.54
C GLY A 186 14.67 19.19 5.14
N LEU A 187 13.71 18.41 4.63
CA LEU A 187 13.16 18.54 3.28
C LEU A 187 11.74 19.13 3.27
N SER A 188 11.41 19.95 4.27
CA SER A 188 10.18 20.75 4.25
C SER A 188 10.26 21.79 3.13
N PRO A 189 9.21 21.95 2.28
CA PRO A 189 9.16 23.02 1.29
C PRO A 189 8.73 24.39 1.89
N PHE A 190 8.49 24.45 3.21
CA PHE A 190 8.09 25.64 3.97
C PHE A 190 9.05 25.88 5.13
#